data_AF-A0A923DZ34-F1
#
_entry.id   AF-A0A923DZ34-F1
#
_cell.length_a   1.000
_cell.length_b   1.000
_cell.length_c   1.000
_cell.angle_alpha   90.00
_cell.angle_beta   90.00
_cell.angle_gamma   90.00
#
_symmetry.space_group_name_H-M   'P 1'
#
loop_
_entity.id
_entity.type
_entity.pdbx_description
1 polymer ?
#
loop_
_entity_poly.entity_id
_entity_poly.type
_entity_poly.pdbx_seq_one_letter_code
_entity_poly.pdbx_strand_id
1 'polypeptide(L)'
;MTEVQKSLPKWILIVSGLFAIMELMVSISLWIAPQSVLETVDLTAKGVDYVIYMWAGRQFALGFIFAFATFKKSIPMLTIAYIFFLVMFIGDLIIGVLQKESSLIISAIVMCIISSTLIYVLNKKK
;
A
#
# COMPACT_ATOMS: atom_id res chain seq x y z
N MET A 1 17.48 -25.29 -7.03
CA MET A 1 17.25 -24.73 -5.69
C MET A 1 18.60 -24.53 -5.07
N THR A 2 19.16 -23.32 -5.13
CA THR A 2 20.48 -23.02 -4.58
C THR A 2 20.29 -22.03 -3.43
N GLU A 3 20.51 -22.55 -2.22
CA GLU A 3 21.39 -22.02 -1.16
C GLU A 3 21.52 -20.49 -1.07
N VAL A 4 21.30 -19.95 0.14
CA VAL A 4 21.24 -18.52 0.53
C VAL A 4 19.89 -17.83 0.31
N GLN A 5 18.77 -18.53 0.57
CA GLN A 5 17.57 -17.83 0.97
C GLN A 5 17.75 -17.44 2.44
N LYS A 6 18.47 -16.33 2.69
CA LYS A 6 18.56 -15.69 4.02
C LYS A 6 17.13 -15.59 4.53
N SER A 7 16.79 -16.39 5.55
CA SER A 7 15.40 -16.58 5.93
C SER A 7 14.81 -15.22 6.30
N LEU A 8 13.76 -14.83 5.57
CA LEU A 8 13.03 -13.60 5.87
C LEU A 8 12.52 -13.70 7.31
N PRO A 9 12.79 -12.70 8.17
CA PRO A 9 12.23 -12.67 9.50
C PRO A 9 10.71 -12.82 9.45
N LYS A 10 10.16 -13.67 10.31
CA LYS A 10 8.71 -13.94 10.34
C LYS A 10 7.88 -12.67 10.51
N TRP A 11 8.38 -11.68 11.25
CA TRP A 11 7.70 -10.40 11.45
C TRP A 11 7.54 -9.58 10.16
N ILE A 12 8.53 -9.59 9.24
CA ILE A 12 8.42 -8.89 7.96
C ILE A 12 7.31 -9.53 7.12
N LEU A 13 7.23 -10.87 7.13
CA LEU A 13 6.19 -11.59 6.42
C LEU A 13 4.80 -11.29 7.00
N ILE A 14 4.68 -11.17 8.33
CA ILE A 14 3.43 -10.79 8.99
C ILE A 14 3.02 -9.37 8.58
N VAL A 15 3.94 -8.40 8.66
CA VAL A 15 3.65 -7.01 8.27
C VAL A 15 3.28 -6.91 6.79
N SER A 16 4.00 -7.63 5.92
CA SER A 16 3.68 -7.69 4.48
C SER A 16 2.31 -8.29 4.21
N GLY A 17 1.95 -9.36 4.95
CA GLY A 17 0.64 -9.98 4.85
C GLY A 17 -0.48 -9.05 5.33
N LEU A 18 -0.26 -8.30 6.41
CA LEU A 18 -1.21 -7.29 6.87
C LEU A 18 -1.43 -6.19 5.83
N PHE A 19 -0.36 -5.70 5.18
CA PHE A 19 -0.50 -4.76 4.07
C PHE A 19 -1.25 -5.35 2.89
N ALA A 20 -0.98 -6.61 2.52
CA ALA A 20 -1.72 -7.27 1.46
C ALA A 20 -3.23 -7.30 1.75
N ILE A 21 -3.61 -7.67 2.97
CA ILE A 21 -5.02 -7.72 3.38
C ILE A 21 -5.63 -6.32 3.39
N MET A 22 -4.94 -5.35 3.98
CA MET A 22 -5.40 -3.95 4.06
C MET A 22 -5.69 -3.38 2.67
N GLU A 23 -4.75 -3.51 1.73
CA GLU A 23 -4.88 -3.00 0.38
C GLU A 23 -6.02 -3.68 -0.40
N LEU A 24 -6.18 -5.00 -0.25
CA LEU A 24 -7.31 -5.72 -0.85
C LEU A 24 -8.64 -5.29 -0.25
N MET A 25 -8.72 -5.09 1.06
CA MET A 25 -9.97 -4.63 1.70
C MET A 25 -10.34 -3.21 1.26
N VAL A 26 -9.37 -2.29 1.20
CA VAL A 26 -9.60 -0.92 0.71
C VAL A 26 -10.08 -0.96 -0.75
N SER A 27 -9.47 -1.78 -1.59
CA SER A 27 -9.92 -1.97 -2.98
C SER A 27 -11.38 -2.42 -3.08
N ILE A 28 -11.75 -3.43 -2.30
CA ILE A 28 -13.13 -3.95 -2.27
C ILE A 28 -14.10 -2.87 -1.76
N SER A 29 -13.73 -2.13 -0.71
CA SER A 29 -14.56 -1.04 -0.19
C SER A 29 -14.78 0.06 -1.23
N LEU A 30 -13.74 0.43 -1.99
CA LEU A 30 -13.87 1.43 -3.06
C LEU A 30 -14.75 0.95 -4.22
N TRP A 31 -14.81 -0.35 -4.51
CA TRP A 31 -15.69 -0.89 -5.54
C TRP A 31 -17.15 -1.03 -5.10
N ILE A 32 -17.39 -1.49 -3.87
CA ILE A 32 -18.74 -1.86 -3.41
C ILE A 32 -19.42 -0.69 -2.69
N ALA A 33 -18.67 0.06 -1.89
CA ALA A 33 -19.21 1.10 -1.02
C ALA A 33 -18.23 2.29 -0.92
N PRO A 34 -17.97 3.02 -2.02
CA PRO A 34 -17.02 4.14 -2.01
C PRO A 34 -17.38 5.24 -1.01
N GLN A 35 -18.66 5.41 -0.65
CA GLN A 35 -19.09 6.35 0.39
C GLN A 35 -18.41 6.09 1.74
N SER A 36 -18.09 4.83 2.04
CA SER A 36 -17.46 4.43 3.32
C SER A 36 -16.00 4.83 3.44
N VAL A 37 -15.36 5.19 2.32
CA VAL A 37 -13.93 5.58 2.25
C VAL A 37 -13.78 7.04 1.85
N LEU A 38 -14.75 7.59 1.12
CA LEU A 38 -14.74 8.92 0.52
C LEU A 38 -15.94 9.76 0.99
N GLU A 39 -16.04 9.98 2.31
CA GLU A 39 -17.17 10.70 2.92
C GLU A 39 -17.25 12.17 2.46
N THR A 40 -16.14 12.79 2.07
CA THR A 40 -16.05 14.21 1.71
C THR A 40 -16.13 14.48 0.20
N VAL A 41 -16.22 13.44 -0.64
CA VAL A 41 -16.21 13.58 -2.11
C VAL A 41 -17.64 13.52 -2.66
N ASP A 42 -17.97 14.46 -3.54
CA ASP A 42 -19.23 14.40 -4.30
C ASP A 42 -19.16 13.28 -5.36
N LEU A 43 -19.71 12.12 -5.01
CA LEU A 43 -19.78 10.95 -5.88
C LEU A 43 -20.76 11.12 -7.04
N THR A 44 -21.59 12.17 -7.05
CA THR A 44 -22.54 12.42 -8.15
C THR A 44 -21.92 13.20 -9.31
N ALA A 45 -20.73 13.75 -9.11
CA ALA A 45 -20.01 14.50 -10.14
C ALA A 45 -19.47 13.57 -11.25
N LYS A 46 -19.69 13.99 -12.51
CA LYS A 46 -19.25 13.22 -13.68
C LYS A 46 -17.74 12.96 -13.66
N GLY A 47 -17.36 11.68 -13.76
CA GLY A 47 -15.96 11.25 -13.84
C GLY A 47 -15.31 10.91 -12.50
N VAL A 48 -15.95 11.20 -11.37
CA VAL A 48 -15.45 10.83 -10.04
C VAL A 48 -15.40 9.31 -9.87
N ASP A 49 -16.46 8.59 -10.30
CA ASP A 49 -16.50 7.12 -10.26
C ASP A 49 -15.33 6.48 -11.01
N TYR A 50 -14.90 7.07 -12.12
CA TYR A 50 -13.76 6.58 -12.89
C TYR A 50 -12.45 6.69 -12.09
N VAL A 51 -12.23 7.82 -11.41
CA VAL A 51 -11.05 8.03 -10.54
C VAL A 51 -11.08 7.06 -9.35
N ILE A 52 -12.26 6.83 -8.77
CA ILE A 52 -12.46 5.87 -7.69
C ILE A 52 -12.10 4.45 -8.14
N TYR A 53 -12.55 4.04 -9.32
CA TYR A 53 -12.22 2.71 -9.85
C TYR A 53 -10.76 2.55 -10.25
N MET A 54 -10.11 3.61 -10.76
CA MET A 54 -8.67 3.62 -10.96
C MET A 54 -7.91 3.46 -9.64
N TRP A 55 -8.37 4.14 -8.58
CA TRP A 55 -7.80 3.99 -7.25
C TRP A 55 -8.04 2.59 -6.68
N ALA A 56 -9.25 2.06 -6.78
CA ALA A 56 -9.58 0.70 -6.36
C ALA A 56 -8.70 -0.34 -7.06
N GLY A 57 -8.49 -0.19 -8.37
CA GLY A 57 -7.61 -1.05 -9.16
C GLY A 57 -6.13 -0.96 -8.74
N ARG A 58 -5.67 0.24 -8.36
CA ARG A 58 -4.33 0.44 -7.78
C ARG A 58 -4.16 -0.30 -6.46
N GLN A 59 -5.11 -0.16 -5.53
CA GLN A 59 -5.07 -0.84 -4.23
C GLN A 59 -5.15 -2.37 -4.40
N PHE A 60 -5.94 -2.84 -5.37
CA PHE A 60 -5.98 -4.27 -5.72
C PHE A 60 -4.62 -4.78 -6.18
N ALA A 61 -3.98 -4.07 -7.13
CA ALA A 61 -2.69 -4.47 -7.69
C ALA A 61 -1.60 -4.51 -6.62
N LEU A 62 -1.53 -3.50 -5.74
CA LEU A 62 -0.58 -3.48 -4.63
C LEU A 62 -0.84 -4.61 -3.63
N GLY A 63 -2.11 -4.81 -3.23
CA GLY A 63 -2.49 -5.90 -2.34
C GLY A 63 -2.09 -7.27 -2.90
N PHE A 64 -2.30 -7.49 -4.20
CA PHE A 64 -1.90 -8.71 -4.88
C PHE A 64 -0.37 -8.89 -4.94
N ILE A 65 0.37 -7.82 -5.28
CA ILE A 65 1.84 -7.84 -5.30
C ILE A 65 2.39 -8.18 -3.92
N PHE A 66 1.86 -7.57 -2.85
CA PHE A 66 2.25 -7.89 -1.47
C PHE A 66 1.91 -9.32 -1.08
N ALA A 67 0.69 -9.80 -1.40
CA ALA A 67 0.29 -11.18 -1.12
C ALA A 67 1.23 -12.18 -1.80
N PHE A 68 1.50 -11.97 -3.10
CA PHE A 68 2.35 -12.85 -3.89
C PHE A 68 3.82 -12.79 -3.45
N ALA A 69 4.35 -11.59 -3.17
CA ALA A 69 5.72 -11.41 -2.68
C ALA A 69 5.93 -12.06 -1.32
N THR A 70 4.92 -11.98 -0.44
CA THR A 70 4.91 -12.63 0.88
C THR A 70 4.86 -14.15 0.74
N PHE A 71 3.99 -14.67 -0.12
CA PHE A 71 3.88 -16.11 -0.39
C PHE A 71 5.17 -16.69 -0.96
N LYS A 72 5.79 -16.01 -1.93
CA LYS A 72 7.06 -16.42 -2.54
C LYS A 72 8.27 -16.18 -1.64
N LYS A 73 8.12 -15.46 -0.52
CA LYS A 73 9.22 -15.08 0.39
C LYS A 73 10.40 -14.47 -0.37
N SER A 74 10.09 -13.63 -1.37
CA SER A 74 11.08 -13.04 -2.26
C SER A 74 11.49 -11.66 -1.75
N ILE A 75 12.73 -11.54 -1.24
CA ILE A 75 13.32 -10.27 -0.82
C ILE A 75 13.27 -9.21 -1.93
N PRO A 76 13.75 -9.46 -3.16
CA PRO A 76 13.76 -8.43 -4.19
C PRO A 76 12.34 -7.96 -4.56
N MET A 77 11.36 -8.86 -4.54
CA MET A 77 9.97 -8.51 -4.85
C MET A 77 9.32 -7.69 -3.73
N LEU A 78 9.58 -8.03 -2.47
CA LEU A 78 9.13 -7.24 -1.32
C LEU A 78 9.76 -5.84 -1.31
N THR A 79 11.06 -5.73 -1.62
CA THR A 79 11.72 -4.41 -1.72
C THR A 79 11.05 -3.53 -2.77
N ILE A 80 10.77 -4.08 -3.97
CA ILE A 80 10.09 -3.33 -5.02
C ILE A 80 8.67 -2.94 -4.57
N ALA A 81 7.92 -3.87 -3.97
CA ALA A 81 6.58 -3.60 -3.45
C ALA A 81 6.59 -2.46 -2.41
N TYR A 82 7.54 -2.45 -1.47
CA TYR A 82 7.67 -1.37 -0.50
C TYR A 82 8.07 -0.04 -1.13
N ILE A 83 8.92 -0.03 -2.16
CA ILE A 83 9.25 1.20 -2.89
C ILE A 83 8.00 1.77 -3.56
N PHE A 84 7.21 0.94 -4.25
CA PHE A 84 5.95 1.39 -4.84
C PHE A 84 4.98 1.92 -3.77
N PHE A 85 4.86 1.22 -2.66
CA PHE A 85 4.05 1.63 -1.52
C PHE A 85 4.52 2.98 -0.96
N LEU A 86 5.83 3.19 -0.81
CA LEU A 86 6.41 4.45 -0.35
C LEU A 86 6.08 5.60 -1.32
N VAL A 87 6.29 5.40 -2.62
CA VAL A 87 6.00 6.41 -3.66
C VAL A 87 4.52 6.77 -3.65
N MET A 88 3.63 5.79 -3.47
CA MET A 88 2.20 6.02 -3.35
C MET A 88 1.87 6.90 -2.14
N PHE A 89 2.37 6.58 -0.95
CA PHE A 89 2.08 7.37 0.25
C PHE A 89 2.73 8.77 0.23
N ILE A 90 3.83 8.96 -0.50
CA ILE A 90 4.34 10.31 -0.79
C ILE A 90 3.32 11.09 -1.64
N GLY A 91 2.73 10.46 -2.65
CA GLY A 91 1.64 11.06 -3.44
C GLY A 91 0.44 11.41 -2.57
N ASP A 92 -0.02 10.47 -1.73
CA ASP A 92 -1.15 10.68 -0.82
C ASP A 92 -0.85 11.79 0.21
N LEU A 93 0.41 11.93 0.65
CA LEU A 93 0.84 13.03 1.51
C LEU A 93 0.72 14.40 0.81
N ILE A 94 1.16 14.50 -0.44
CA ILE A 94 1.02 15.73 -1.25
C ILE A 94 -0.46 16.07 -1.40
N ILE A 95 -1.30 15.08 -1.73
CA ILE A 95 -2.75 15.26 -1.86
C ILE A 95 -3.35 15.71 -0.52
N GLY A 96 -2.98 15.09 0.60
CA GLY A 96 -3.46 15.44 1.93
C GLY A 96 -3.10 16.88 2.33
N VAL A 97 -1.87 17.33 2.02
CA VAL A 97 -1.45 18.72 2.24
C VAL A 97 -2.26 19.69 1.37
N LEU A 98 -2.49 19.37 0.10
CA LEU A 98 -3.26 20.20 -0.81
C LEU A 98 -4.74 20.30 -0.40
N GLN A 99 -5.33 19.20 0.09
CA GLN A 99 -6.72 19.13 0.55
C GLN A 99 -6.89 19.58 2.01
N LYS A 100 -5.78 19.84 2.75
CA LYS A 100 -5.77 20.17 4.19
C LYS A 100 -6.44 19.10 5.07
N GLU A 101 -6.36 17.84 4.64
CA GLU A 101 -6.95 16.69 5.32
C GLU A 101 -5.96 16.08 6.32
N SER A 102 -6.10 16.45 7.60
CA SER A 102 -5.19 16.01 8.67
C SER A 102 -5.09 14.49 8.80
N SER A 103 -6.20 13.76 8.57
CA SER A 103 -6.24 12.30 8.63
C SER A 103 -5.36 11.66 7.54
N LEU A 104 -5.44 12.17 6.31
CA LEU A 104 -4.66 11.68 5.18
C LEU A 104 -3.17 12.00 5.36
N ILE A 105 -2.84 13.19 5.88
CA ILE A 105 -1.46 13.60 6.18
C ILE A 105 -0.84 12.67 7.23
N ILE A 106 -1.53 12.44 8.35
CA ILE A 106 -1.01 11.60 9.45
C ILE A 106 -0.79 10.17 8.97
N SER A 107 -1.80 9.58 8.32
CA SER A 107 -1.70 8.21 7.81
C SER A 107 -0.57 8.06 6.78
N ALA A 108 -0.42 9.03 5.86
CA ALA A 108 0.64 9.02 4.86
C ALA A 108 2.03 9.14 5.47
N ILE A 109 2.24 10.00 6.47
CA ILE A 109 3.52 10.12 7.18
C ILE A 109 3.87 8.81 7.87
N VAL A 110 2.92 8.22 8.61
CA VAL A 110 3.14 6.96 9.32
C VAL A 110 3.52 5.83 8.35
N MET A 111 2.80 5.70 7.24
CA MET A 111 3.08 4.67 6.24
C MET A 111 4.40 4.90 5.51
N CYS A 112 4.79 6.16 5.27
CA CYS A 112 6.12 6.49 4.73
C CYS A 112 7.25 6.05 5.67
N ILE A 113 7.11 6.28 6.97
CA ILE A 113 8.08 5.87 7.99
C ILE A 113 8.19 4.34 8.04
N ILE A 114 7.05 3.64 8.08
CA ILE A 114 7.02 2.18 8.14
C ILE A 114 7.65 1.58 6.87
N SER A 115 7.27 2.07 5.69
CA SER A 115 7.82 1.58 4.42
C SER A 115 9.32 1.82 4.31
N SER A 116 9.80 3.03 4.66
CA SER A 116 11.22 3.37 4.65
C SER A 116 12.02 2.46 5.61
N THR A 117 11.46 2.18 6.79
CA THR A 117 12.07 1.26 7.77
C THR A 117 12.17 -0.15 7.22
N LEU A 118 11.11 -0.67 6.59
CA LEU A 118 11.09 -2.01 5.99
C LEU A 118 12.08 -2.13 4.82
N ILE A 119 12.17 -1.11 3.96
CA ILE A 119 13.17 -1.04 2.88
C ILE A 119 14.58 -1.08 3.46
N TYR A 120 14.87 -0.26 4.48
CA TYR A 120 16.18 -0.21 5.12
C TYR A 120 16.58 -1.55 5.73
N VAL A 121 15.66 -2.20 6.46
CA VAL A 121 15.90 -3.51 7.08
C VAL A 121 16.14 -4.60 6.04
N LEU A 122 15.39 -4.60 4.93
CA LEU A 122 15.60 -5.56 3.85
C LEU A 122 16.92 -5.33 3.13
N ASN A 123 17.29 -4.08 2.88
CA ASN A 123 18.52 -3.75 2.17
C ASN A 123 19.77 -4.05 3.01
N LYS A 124 19.72 -3.84 4.33
CA LYS A 124 20.77 -4.27 5.27
C LYS A 124 20.94 -5.80 5.33
N LYS A 125 19.93 -6.55 4.89
CA LYS A 125 19.94 -8.02 4.88
C LYS A 125 20.31 -8.61 3.52
N LYS A 126 20.35 -7.84 2.43
CA LYS A 126 21.01 -8.26 1.17
C LYS A 126 22.48 -8.53 1.43
#